data_AF-A0A963RPE2-F1
#
_entry.id   AF-A0A963RPE2-F1
#
_cell.length_a   1.000
_cell.length_b   1.000
_cell.length_c   1.000
_cell.angle_alpha   90.00
_cell.angle_beta   90.00
_cell.angle_gamma   90.00
#
_symmetry.space_group_name_H-M   'P 1'
#
loop_
_entity.id
_entity.type
_entity.pdbx_description
1 polymer ?
#
loop_
_entity_poly.entity_id
_entity_poly.type
_entity_poly.pdbx_seq_one_letter_code
_entity_poly.pdbx_strand_id
1 'polypeptide(L)'
;SLASDLGELIEQGVPPRQVIDAVRALRIELVLTAHPTEITRRTLIHKHAEVGRCLSQLELAGLTERERARLHLRLRELIAQIWFGDDFRRERPTPVDEAKWGFAVVEDSLWRAVPEFMRRLDKTLLDSCGARLPLDVSPVSFVSWMGGDRDGNPNVTATVTTEVMLLSRWQAADLYLADLVQLVEELSMTHCNEALRQRSGQAHEPYRAVLRPLRDLLRHTRAAIEAQLDGEPVPEGEVLHSLEQLWEPLHACYQSLHECGMQIIADGALLDLLRRVRCFGVHLLRHDVRQDSARHTQALAELTTYLGLGDYAAWDEATRRAFLLRELAGRRPLVPPHWQPSAEVREVLDTCAVVAAQPRQALGAYVISMAR
;
A
#
# COMPACT_ATOMS: atom_id res chain seq x y z
N SER A 1 16.57 9.24 19.71
CA SER A 1 16.07 9.90 18.47
C SER A 1 17.04 9.52 17.38
N LEU A 2 16.64 9.41 16.10
CA LEU A 2 17.53 8.88 15.05
C LEU A 2 18.97 9.44 15.08
N ALA A 3 19.12 10.75 15.33
CA ALA A 3 20.44 11.39 15.46
C ALA A 3 21.22 10.95 16.71
N SER A 4 20.54 10.87 17.87
CA SER A 4 21.15 10.35 19.11
C SER A 4 21.58 8.90 18.95
N ASP A 5 20.70 8.07 18.41
CA ASP A 5 20.89 6.62 18.37
C ASP A 5 22.01 6.27 17.37
N LEU A 6 22.09 6.96 16.23
CA LEU A 6 23.21 6.81 15.28
C LEU A 6 24.51 7.41 15.81
N GLY A 7 24.45 8.54 16.52
CA GLY A 7 25.62 9.14 17.18
C GLY A 7 26.26 8.20 18.19
N GLU A 8 25.44 7.59 19.05
CA GLU A 8 25.89 6.61 20.05
C GLU A 8 26.58 5.39 19.41
N LEU A 9 26.07 4.89 18.28
CA LEU A 9 26.70 3.77 17.56
C LEU A 9 28.10 4.14 17.05
N ILE A 10 28.27 5.36 16.51
CA ILE A 10 29.57 5.84 16.06
C ILE A 10 30.52 6.06 17.23
N GLU A 11 30.04 6.60 18.35
CA GLU A 11 30.81 6.76 19.59
C GLU A 11 31.27 5.41 20.17
N GLN A 12 30.45 4.36 20.03
CA GLN A 12 30.79 2.98 20.41
C GLN A 12 31.78 2.30 19.45
N GLY A 13 32.26 3.00 18.42
CA GLY A 13 33.25 2.51 17.47
C GLY A 13 32.69 1.66 16.34
N VAL A 14 31.37 1.68 16.11
CA VAL A 14 30.77 1.00 14.96
C VAL A 14 31.16 1.77 13.68
N PRO A 15 31.77 1.11 12.68
CA PRO A 15 32.18 1.80 11.46
C PRO A 15 30.96 2.27 10.66
N PRO A 16 30.98 3.49 10.08
CA PRO A 16 29.87 4.04 9.29
C PRO A 16 29.33 3.11 8.19
N ARG A 17 30.23 2.35 7.55
CA ARG A 17 29.87 1.37 6.52
C ARG A 17 28.92 0.29 7.07
N GLN A 18 29.18 -0.21 8.27
CA GLN A 18 28.34 -1.24 8.89
C GLN A 18 26.95 -0.70 9.24
N VAL A 19 26.85 0.57 9.64
CA VAL A 19 25.56 1.26 9.85
C VAL A 19 24.78 1.34 8.53
N ILE A 20 25.44 1.75 7.44
CA ILE A 20 24.80 1.85 6.12
C ILE A 20 24.33 0.47 5.64
N ASP A 21 25.15 -0.57 5.79
CA ASP A 21 24.78 -1.94 5.42
C ASP A 21 23.60 -2.45 6.27
N ALA A 22 23.56 -2.11 7.56
CA ALA A 22 22.42 -2.42 8.43
C ALA A 22 21.14 -1.68 8.00
N VAL A 23 21.23 -0.40 7.63
CA VAL A 23 20.09 0.36 7.11
C VAL A 23 19.60 -0.19 5.78
N ARG A 24 20.50 -0.64 4.90
CA ARG A 24 20.14 -1.33 3.64
C ARG A 24 19.37 -2.63 3.89
N ALA A 25 19.73 -3.35 4.95
CA ALA A 25 19.10 -4.60 5.36
C ALA A 25 17.83 -4.39 6.21
N LEU A 26 17.58 -3.18 6.70
CA LEU A 26 16.45 -2.88 7.58
C LEU A 26 15.12 -3.16 6.88
N ARG A 27 14.26 -3.93 7.53
CA ARG A 27 12.90 -4.24 7.09
C ARG A 27 11.94 -4.10 8.26
N ILE A 28 11.07 -3.11 8.16
CA ILE A 28 9.98 -2.82 9.09
C ILE A 28 8.70 -2.98 8.28
N GLU A 29 7.88 -3.93 8.69
CA GLU A 29 6.59 -4.22 8.05
C GLU A 29 5.48 -3.88 9.04
N LEU A 30 4.66 -2.88 8.70
CA LEU A 30 3.56 -2.42 9.53
C LEU A 30 2.25 -2.99 8.98
N VAL A 31 1.59 -3.82 9.79
CA VAL A 31 0.33 -4.46 9.43
C VAL A 31 -0.83 -3.60 9.92
N LEU A 32 -1.60 -3.05 8.99
CA LEU A 32 -2.82 -2.30 9.25
C LEU A 32 -3.98 -3.27 9.45
N THR A 33 -4.68 -3.11 10.56
CA THR A 33 -5.86 -3.90 10.92
C THR A 33 -7.10 -3.02 10.97
N ALA A 34 -8.27 -3.60 10.73
CA ALA A 34 -9.53 -2.90 10.95
C ALA A 34 -9.64 -2.45 12.41
N HIS A 35 -10.23 -1.27 12.64
CA HIS A 35 -10.48 -0.78 13.99
C HIS A 35 -11.83 -1.34 14.51
N PRO A 36 -11.83 -2.22 15.54
CA PRO A 36 -12.98 -3.05 15.90
C PRO A 36 -14.20 -2.28 16.42
N THR A 37 -14.03 -1.01 16.81
CA THR A 37 -15.09 -0.15 17.36
C THR A 37 -15.22 1.17 16.64
N GLU A 38 -14.75 1.29 15.39
CA GLU A 38 -14.77 2.59 14.69
C GLU A 38 -16.17 2.91 14.15
N ILE A 39 -16.98 3.47 15.04
CA ILE A 39 -18.33 3.98 14.76
C ILE A 39 -18.26 5.35 14.07
N THR A 40 -17.08 5.99 14.05
CA THR A 40 -16.86 7.34 13.53
C THR A 40 -16.70 7.35 12.01
N ARG A 41 -17.47 8.20 11.33
CA ARG A 41 -17.42 8.35 9.86
C ARG A 41 -16.17 9.13 9.40
N ARG A 42 -15.73 8.93 8.13
CA ARG A 42 -14.63 9.72 7.48
C ARG A 42 -14.84 11.22 7.63
N THR A 43 -16.10 11.67 7.62
CA THR A 43 -16.49 13.06 7.85
C THR A 43 -15.94 13.61 9.16
N LEU A 44 -15.93 12.81 10.23
CA LEU A 44 -15.48 13.24 11.54
C LEU A 44 -13.95 13.37 11.61
N ILE A 45 -13.19 12.48 10.96
CA ILE A 45 -11.73 12.57 10.87
C ILE A 45 -11.33 13.87 10.16
N HIS A 46 -11.97 14.17 9.03
CA HIS A 46 -11.74 15.43 8.31
C HIS A 46 -12.08 16.66 9.18
N LYS A 47 -13.23 16.64 9.88
CA LYS A 47 -13.63 17.73 10.79
C LYS A 47 -12.61 17.91 11.92
N HIS A 48 -12.11 16.84 12.53
CA HIS A 48 -11.09 16.91 13.58
C HIS A 48 -9.74 17.43 13.07
N ALA A 49 -9.30 17.02 11.87
CA ALA A 49 -8.10 17.56 11.24
C ALA A 49 -8.21 19.07 11.00
N GLU A 50 -9.37 19.53 10.50
CA GLU A 50 -9.63 20.95 10.28
C GLU A 50 -9.73 21.75 11.59
N VAL A 51 -10.30 21.16 12.66
CA VAL A 51 -10.26 21.75 14.01
C VAL A 51 -8.82 21.90 14.49
N GLY A 52 -8.00 20.85 14.37
CA GLY A 52 -6.58 20.89 14.70
C GLY A 52 -5.85 22.00 13.93
N ARG A 53 -6.08 22.12 12.62
CA ARG A 53 -5.52 23.18 11.79
C ARG A 53 -5.92 24.58 12.26
N CYS A 54 -7.19 24.78 12.60
CA CYS A 54 -7.66 26.07 13.13
C CYS A 54 -7.01 26.41 14.47
N LEU A 55 -6.85 25.43 15.36
CA LEU A 55 -6.19 25.60 16.66
C LEU A 55 -4.71 25.94 16.49
N SER A 56 -3.98 25.20 15.66
CA SER A 56 -2.58 25.48 15.36
C SER A 56 -2.38 26.88 14.74
N GLN A 57 -3.31 27.33 13.90
CA GLN A 57 -3.26 28.69 13.35
C GLN A 57 -3.50 29.76 14.43
N LEU A 58 -4.43 29.53 15.38
CA LEU A 58 -4.72 30.46 16.47
C LEU A 58 -3.56 30.61 17.48
N GLU A 59 -2.69 29.61 17.58
CA GLU A 59 -1.47 29.66 18.41
C GLU A 59 -0.36 30.52 17.79
N LEU A 60 -0.42 30.83 16.49
CA LEU A 60 0.56 31.67 15.83
C LEU A 60 0.46 33.13 16.30
N ALA A 61 1.61 33.73 16.65
CA ALA A 61 1.71 35.15 16.92
C ALA A 61 1.56 35.97 15.62
N GLY A 62 0.96 37.16 15.72
CA GLY A 62 0.87 38.11 14.59
C GLY A 62 -0.42 38.07 13.76
N LEU A 63 -1.42 37.27 14.16
CA LEU A 63 -2.74 37.31 13.53
C LEU A 63 -3.44 38.67 13.75
N THR A 64 -4.02 39.21 12.68
CA THR A 64 -4.93 40.36 12.78
C THR A 64 -6.25 39.96 13.48
N GLU A 65 -6.97 40.92 14.05
CA GLU A 65 -8.29 40.66 14.67
C GLU A 65 -9.28 40.03 13.67
N ARG A 66 -9.23 40.45 12.41
CA ARG A 66 -10.09 39.91 11.35
C ARG A 66 -9.77 38.44 11.04
N GLU A 67 -8.51 38.07 10.99
CA GLU A 67 -8.09 36.68 10.78
C GLU A 67 -8.47 35.80 11.95
N ARG A 68 -8.23 36.27 13.18
CA ARG A 68 -8.64 35.59 14.41
C ARG A 68 -10.16 35.38 14.45
N ALA A 69 -10.95 36.39 14.10
CA ALA A 69 -12.41 36.27 14.01
C ALA A 69 -12.85 35.24 12.97
N ARG A 70 -12.20 35.18 11.80
CA ARG A 70 -12.48 34.17 10.76
C ARG A 70 -12.17 32.75 11.24
N LEU A 71 -11.05 32.55 11.94
CA LEU A 71 -10.69 31.24 12.50
C LEU A 71 -11.68 30.81 13.59
N HIS A 72 -12.09 31.71 14.47
CA HIS A 72 -13.13 31.41 15.45
C HIS A 72 -14.48 31.08 14.81
N LEU A 73 -14.87 31.80 13.75
CA LEU A 73 -16.09 31.47 13.01
C LEU A 73 -16.00 30.06 12.41
N ARG A 74 -14.88 29.72 11.76
CA ARG A 74 -14.66 28.39 11.20
C ARG A 74 -14.67 27.29 12.26
N LEU A 75 -14.05 27.52 13.42
CA LEU A 75 -14.10 26.60 14.57
C LEU A 75 -15.55 26.38 15.05
N ARG A 76 -16.34 27.45 15.16
CA ARG A 76 -17.77 27.34 15.53
C ARG A 76 -18.56 26.55 14.50
N GLU A 77 -18.34 26.79 13.20
CA GLU A 77 -18.96 26.01 12.12
C GLU A 77 -18.63 24.52 12.24
N LEU A 78 -17.34 24.18 12.42
CA LEU A 78 -16.90 22.78 12.53
C LEU A 78 -17.49 22.09 13.77
N ILE A 79 -17.46 22.77 14.94
CA ILE A 79 -18.05 22.23 16.17
C ILE A 79 -19.57 22.04 15.99
N ALA A 80 -20.27 23.00 15.37
CA ALA A 80 -21.69 22.86 15.09
C ALA A 80 -21.98 21.70 14.11
N GLN A 81 -21.16 21.52 13.07
CA GLN A 81 -21.28 20.39 12.15
C GLN A 81 -21.05 19.03 12.82
N ILE A 82 -20.18 18.96 13.83
CA ILE A 82 -20.01 17.74 14.64
C ILE A 82 -21.24 17.55 15.54
N TRP A 83 -21.67 18.61 16.23
CA TRP A 83 -22.79 18.55 17.17
C TRP A 83 -24.12 18.16 16.52
N PHE A 84 -24.42 18.74 15.35
CA PHE A 84 -25.64 18.44 14.60
C PHE A 84 -25.48 17.31 13.58
N GLY A 85 -24.28 16.74 13.45
CA GLY A 85 -24.00 15.60 12.57
C GLY A 85 -24.31 14.28 13.27
N ASP A 86 -25.06 13.39 12.61
CA ASP A 86 -25.15 11.99 13.03
C ASP A 86 -23.90 11.23 12.58
N ASP A 87 -22.78 11.50 13.26
CA ASP A 87 -21.45 11.02 12.89
C ASP A 87 -21.18 9.58 13.37
N PHE A 88 -22.19 8.91 13.96
CA PHE A 88 -22.16 7.50 14.31
C PHE A 88 -22.70 6.63 13.16
N ARG A 89 -22.04 5.50 12.90
CA ARG A 89 -22.56 4.46 12.02
C ARG A 89 -23.73 3.75 12.73
N ARG A 90 -24.87 3.67 12.03
CA ARG A 90 -26.06 2.92 12.52
C ARG A 90 -25.95 1.42 12.23
N GLU A 91 -25.13 1.06 11.24
CA GLU A 91 -24.87 -0.30 10.79
C GLU A 91 -23.38 -0.61 10.90
N ARG A 92 -23.05 -1.90 11.09
CA ARG A 92 -21.66 -2.35 11.14
C ARG A 92 -21.02 -2.12 9.76
N PRO A 93 -19.78 -1.59 9.68
CA PRO A 93 -19.09 -1.42 8.41
C PRO A 93 -18.95 -2.75 7.67
N THR A 94 -19.03 -2.70 6.34
CA THR A 94 -18.64 -3.84 5.51
C THR A 94 -17.11 -3.98 5.50
N PRO A 95 -16.54 -5.16 5.21
CA PRO A 95 -15.08 -5.30 5.08
C PRO A 95 -14.47 -4.38 4.01
N VAL A 96 -15.24 -4.05 2.97
CA VAL A 96 -14.84 -3.08 1.94
C VAL A 96 -14.76 -1.67 2.51
N ASP A 97 -15.69 -1.28 3.39
CA ASP A 97 -15.63 0.02 4.08
C ASP A 97 -14.41 0.12 5.00
N GLU A 98 -14.07 -0.96 5.70
CA GLU A 98 -12.87 -1.03 6.55
C GLU A 98 -11.60 -0.89 5.71
N ALA A 99 -11.53 -1.55 4.55
CA ALA A 99 -10.40 -1.41 3.63
C ALA A 99 -10.28 0.03 3.08
N LYS A 100 -11.39 0.64 2.65
CA LYS A 100 -11.42 2.05 2.20
C LYS A 100 -10.95 3.00 3.28
N TRP A 101 -11.26 2.72 4.55
CA TRP A 101 -10.75 3.51 5.67
C TRP A 101 -9.24 3.34 5.85
N GLY A 102 -8.72 2.11 5.77
CA GLY A 102 -7.28 1.85 5.77
C GLY A 102 -6.54 2.60 4.65
N PHE A 103 -7.14 2.67 3.45
CA PHE A 103 -6.60 3.44 2.32
C PHE A 103 -6.60 4.96 2.59
N ALA A 104 -7.62 5.49 3.27
CA ALA A 104 -7.66 6.89 3.67
C ALA A 104 -6.53 7.23 4.66
N VAL A 105 -6.18 6.33 5.58
CA VAL A 105 -5.01 6.52 6.46
C VAL A 105 -3.71 6.60 5.63
N VAL A 106 -3.60 5.82 4.57
CA VAL A 106 -2.47 5.92 3.65
C VAL A 106 -2.45 7.28 2.97
N GLU A 107 -3.55 7.69 2.35
CA GLU A 107 -3.70 8.99 1.65
C GLU A 107 -3.40 10.19 2.57
N ASP A 108 -4.09 10.28 3.71
CA ASP A 108 -4.11 11.47 4.56
C ASP A 108 -2.84 11.60 5.41
N SER A 109 -2.15 10.48 5.70
CA SER A 109 -1.02 10.46 6.63
C SER A 109 0.23 9.81 6.02
N LEU A 110 0.18 8.52 5.70
CA LEU A 110 1.40 7.76 5.37
C LEU A 110 2.04 8.22 4.05
N TRP A 111 1.25 8.71 3.10
CA TRP A 111 1.71 9.23 1.82
C TRP A 111 2.66 10.43 1.98
N ARG A 112 2.49 11.21 3.08
CA ARG A 112 3.36 12.34 3.44
C ARG A 112 4.44 11.93 4.44
N ALA A 113 4.06 11.15 5.45
CA ALA A 113 4.95 10.77 6.54
C ALA A 113 6.13 9.89 6.08
N VAL A 114 5.91 8.99 5.11
CA VAL A 114 6.97 8.09 4.62
C VAL A 114 8.11 8.88 3.96
N PRO A 115 7.88 9.75 2.95
CA PRO A 115 8.95 10.57 2.40
C PRO A 115 9.65 11.46 3.44
N GLU A 116 8.90 12.08 4.36
CA GLU A 116 9.47 12.90 5.44
C GLU A 116 10.39 12.09 6.37
N PHE A 117 9.97 10.88 6.75
CA PHE A 117 10.80 9.95 7.52
C PHE A 117 12.07 9.58 6.75
N MET A 118 11.94 9.27 5.45
CA MET A 118 13.08 8.93 4.60
C MET A 118 14.07 10.09 4.45
N ARG A 119 13.58 11.34 4.36
CA ARG A 119 14.43 12.55 4.35
C ARG A 119 15.17 12.74 5.66
N ARG A 120 14.49 12.52 6.80
CA ARG A 120 15.13 12.59 8.12
C ARG A 120 16.20 11.53 8.28
N LEU A 121 15.93 10.30 7.83
CA LEU A 121 16.89 9.20 7.84
C LEU A 121 18.10 9.52 6.94
N ASP A 122 17.87 9.95 5.71
CA ASP A 122 18.92 10.36 4.76
C ASP A 122 19.82 11.46 5.33
N LYS A 123 19.22 12.53 5.88
CA LYS A 123 19.96 13.61 6.53
C LYS A 123 20.80 13.11 7.70
N THR A 124 20.21 12.29 8.58
CA THR A 124 20.91 11.79 9.76
C THR A 124 22.09 10.89 9.37
N LEU A 125 21.93 10.07 8.32
CA LEU A 125 23.02 9.24 7.78
C LEU A 125 24.12 10.08 7.14
N LEU A 126 23.75 11.14 6.42
CA LEU A 126 24.73 12.06 5.87
C LEU A 126 25.54 12.74 6.98
N ASP A 127 24.86 13.26 8.00
CA ASP A 127 25.47 14.00 9.10
C ASP A 127 26.36 13.09 9.98
N SER A 128 25.94 11.84 10.23
CA SER A 128 26.63 10.93 11.17
C SER A 128 27.64 9.99 10.49
N CYS A 129 27.37 9.57 9.26
CA CYS A 129 28.13 8.54 8.54
C CYS A 129 28.78 9.06 7.24
N GLY A 130 28.50 10.30 6.81
CA GLY A 130 29.02 10.86 5.56
C GLY A 130 28.43 10.24 4.30
N ALA A 131 27.32 9.50 4.40
CA ALA A 131 26.71 8.79 3.28
C ALA A 131 25.21 9.03 3.18
N ARG A 132 24.71 9.15 1.94
CA ARG A 132 23.28 9.29 1.64
C ARG A 132 22.59 7.93 1.65
N LEU A 133 21.29 7.94 1.93
CA LEU A 133 20.42 6.78 1.84
C LEU A 133 20.22 6.37 0.36
N PRO A 134 20.62 5.17 -0.07
CA PRO A 134 20.41 4.73 -1.45
C PRO A 134 18.93 4.79 -1.86
N LEU A 135 18.64 5.14 -3.11
CA LEU A 135 17.28 5.38 -3.60
C LEU A 135 16.41 4.12 -3.62
N ASP A 136 17.02 2.97 -3.82
CA ASP A 136 16.39 1.65 -3.88
C ASP A 136 16.01 1.10 -2.49
N VAL A 137 16.52 1.70 -1.42
CA VAL A 137 16.20 1.29 -0.04
C VAL A 137 14.83 1.83 0.37
N SER A 138 13.93 0.92 0.75
CA SER A 138 12.72 1.20 1.52
C SER A 138 12.74 0.35 2.79
N PRO A 139 13.09 0.91 3.95
CA PRO A 139 13.15 0.16 5.20
C PRO A 139 11.76 -0.07 5.79
N VAL A 140 10.75 0.70 5.37
CA VAL A 140 9.37 0.58 5.82
C VAL A 140 8.51 0.07 4.67
N SER A 141 7.59 -0.84 4.99
CA SER A 141 6.55 -1.33 4.09
C SER A 141 5.26 -1.57 4.87
N PHE A 142 4.13 -1.60 4.17
CA PHE A 142 2.82 -1.70 4.78
C PHE A 142 2.04 -2.89 4.23
N VAL A 143 1.34 -3.56 5.13
CA VAL A 143 0.49 -4.73 4.87
C VAL A 143 -0.90 -4.43 5.42
N SER A 144 -1.94 -5.04 4.86
CA SER A 144 -3.32 -4.90 5.28
C SER A 144 -3.93 -6.26 5.60
N TRP A 145 -4.66 -6.33 6.71
CA TRP A 145 -5.57 -7.43 7.02
C TRP A 145 -7.01 -7.15 6.56
N MET A 146 -7.33 -5.89 6.24
CA MET A 146 -8.67 -5.50 5.81
C MET A 146 -8.99 -6.14 4.45
N GLY A 147 -10.09 -6.88 4.38
CA GLY A 147 -10.47 -7.69 3.21
C GLY A 147 -9.73 -9.03 3.07
N GLY A 148 -8.77 -9.34 3.95
CA GLY A 148 -7.96 -10.55 3.90
C GLY A 148 -8.10 -11.47 5.12
N ASP A 149 -8.31 -10.89 6.31
CA ASP A 149 -8.58 -11.62 7.55
C ASP A 149 -10.04 -12.08 7.60
N ARG A 150 -10.26 -13.38 7.43
CA ARG A 150 -11.58 -14.02 7.48
C ARG A 150 -11.76 -14.91 8.71
N ASP A 151 -10.79 -14.92 9.63
CA ASP A 151 -10.86 -15.71 10.85
C ASP A 151 -12.03 -15.24 11.73
N GLY A 152 -13.03 -16.11 11.90
CA GLY A 152 -14.27 -15.80 12.62
C GLY A 152 -15.16 -14.75 11.95
N ASN A 153 -14.88 -14.33 10.71
CA ASN A 153 -15.66 -13.31 9.99
C ASN A 153 -16.17 -13.83 8.64
N PRO A 154 -17.40 -14.38 8.57
CA PRO A 154 -17.96 -14.92 7.32
C PRO A 154 -18.25 -13.86 6.26
N ASN A 155 -18.22 -12.56 6.62
CA ASN A 155 -18.45 -11.48 5.66
C ASN A 155 -17.22 -11.22 4.75
N VAL A 156 -16.05 -11.78 5.09
CA VAL A 156 -14.82 -11.67 4.28
C VAL A 156 -14.75 -12.86 3.33
N THR A 157 -15.38 -12.70 2.19
CA THR A 157 -15.41 -13.70 1.11
C THR A 157 -14.24 -13.52 0.13
N ALA A 158 -13.99 -14.50 -0.72
CA ALA A 158 -13.04 -14.44 -1.83
C ALA A 158 -13.38 -13.29 -2.80
N THR A 159 -14.67 -13.03 -3.03
CA THR A 159 -15.15 -11.88 -3.80
C THR A 159 -14.75 -10.57 -3.15
N VAL A 160 -14.98 -10.42 -1.83
CA VAL A 160 -14.57 -9.24 -1.07
C VAL A 160 -13.06 -9.04 -1.11
N THR A 161 -12.27 -10.10 -0.96
CA THR A 161 -10.80 -10.01 -1.08
C THR A 161 -10.39 -9.51 -2.47
N THR A 162 -11.04 -10.00 -3.53
CA THR A 162 -10.77 -9.56 -4.91
C THR A 162 -11.09 -8.07 -5.08
N GLU A 163 -12.27 -7.64 -4.62
CA GLU A 163 -12.71 -6.25 -4.67
C GLU A 163 -11.74 -5.32 -3.92
N VAL A 164 -11.33 -5.71 -2.70
CA VAL A 164 -10.40 -4.92 -1.88
C VAL A 164 -9.02 -4.81 -2.53
N MET A 165 -8.49 -5.88 -3.14
CA MET A 165 -7.20 -5.83 -3.84
C MET A 165 -7.27 -4.95 -5.09
N LEU A 166 -8.40 -4.94 -5.82
CA LEU A 166 -8.63 -4.03 -6.93
C LEU A 166 -8.72 -2.57 -6.47
N LEU A 167 -9.48 -2.29 -5.41
CA LEU A 167 -9.58 -0.95 -4.81
C LEU A 167 -8.22 -0.44 -4.32
N SER A 168 -7.37 -1.31 -3.77
CA SER A 168 -6.01 -0.95 -3.34
C SER A 168 -5.14 -0.51 -4.53
N ARG A 169 -5.24 -1.22 -5.66
CA ARG A 169 -4.57 -0.81 -6.92
C ARG A 169 -5.14 0.48 -7.49
N TRP A 170 -6.46 0.67 -7.42
CA TRP A 170 -7.11 1.90 -7.86
C TRP A 170 -6.61 3.10 -7.05
N GLN A 171 -6.56 2.97 -5.72
CA GLN A 171 -6.06 4.04 -4.84
C GLN A 171 -4.59 4.35 -5.09
N ALA A 172 -3.75 3.32 -5.31
CA ALA A 172 -2.35 3.55 -5.71
C ALA A 172 -2.27 4.39 -6.99
N ALA A 173 -3.06 4.03 -8.02
CA ALA A 173 -3.06 4.74 -9.29
C ALA A 173 -3.53 6.19 -9.13
N ASP A 174 -4.55 6.44 -8.32
CA ASP A 174 -5.08 7.78 -8.06
C ASP A 174 -4.07 8.68 -7.34
N LEU A 175 -3.41 8.16 -6.30
CA LEU A 175 -2.39 8.89 -5.53
C LEU A 175 -1.16 9.22 -6.39
N TYR A 176 -0.66 8.26 -7.19
CA TYR A 176 0.45 8.53 -8.11
C TYR A 176 0.05 9.50 -9.23
N LEU A 177 -1.19 9.43 -9.71
CA LEU A 177 -1.71 10.36 -10.70
C LEU A 177 -1.70 11.79 -10.18
N ALA A 178 -2.12 12.01 -8.93
CA ALA A 178 -2.08 13.32 -8.28
C ALA A 178 -0.65 13.88 -8.21
N ASP A 179 0.31 13.08 -7.71
CA ASP A 179 1.72 13.47 -7.65
C ASP A 179 2.32 13.77 -9.04
N LEU A 180 1.96 12.96 -10.05
CA LEU A 180 2.47 13.15 -11.41
C LEU A 180 1.86 14.35 -12.13
N VAL A 181 0.60 14.68 -11.87
CA VAL A 181 -0.01 15.90 -12.43
C VAL A 181 0.80 17.11 -11.98
N GLN A 182 1.13 17.19 -10.68
CA GLN A 182 1.98 18.24 -10.14
C GLN A 182 3.38 18.23 -10.77
N LEU A 183 4.05 17.07 -10.85
CA LEU A 183 5.40 16.98 -11.45
C LEU A 183 5.42 17.36 -12.93
N VAL A 184 4.39 16.99 -13.69
CA VAL A 184 4.28 17.39 -15.11
C VAL A 184 4.14 18.91 -15.23
N GLU A 185 3.46 19.58 -14.30
CA GLU A 185 3.38 21.03 -14.28
C GLU A 185 4.73 21.68 -13.92
N GLU A 186 5.42 21.17 -12.91
CA GLU A 186 6.66 21.75 -12.37
C GLU A 186 7.91 21.50 -13.23
N LEU A 187 8.09 20.27 -13.76
CA LEU A 187 9.33 19.85 -14.45
C LEU A 187 9.40 20.32 -15.91
N SER A 188 9.39 21.63 -16.10
CA SER A 188 9.41 22.34 -17.41
C SER A 188 10.81 22.51 -18.02
N MET A 189 11.87 22.07 -17.33
CA MET A 189 13.25 22.32 -17.74
C MET A 189 13.56 21.68 -19.10
N THR A 190 14.31 22.40 -19.93
CA THR A 190 14.69 21.96 -21.28
C THR A 190 16.05 21.29 -21.31
N HIS A 191 16.92 21.58 -20.33
CA HIS A 191 18.24 20.98 -20.21
C HIS A 191 18.16 19.58 -19.58
N CYS A 192 18.75 18.59 -20.24
CA CYS A 192 18.75 17.19 -19.79
C CYS A 192 20.00 16.46 -20.31
N ASN A 193 20.27 15.29 -19.73
CA ASN A 193 21.30 14.39 -20.23
C ASN A 193 20.86 13.70 -21.54
N GLU A 194 21.81 13.03 -22.20
CA GLU A 194 21.58 12.36 -23.49
C GLU A 194 20.57 11.22 -23.36
N ALA A 195 20.63 10.45 -22.27
CA ALA A 195 19.71 9.33 -22.04
C ALA A 195 18.24 9.77 -21.96
N LEU A 196 17.94 10.85 -21.22
CA LEU A 196 16.59 11.39 -21.14
C LEU A 196 16.16 12.03 -22.46
N ARG A 197 17.08 12.69 -23.17
CA ARG A 197 16.81 13.29 -24.48
C ARG A 197 16.32 12.23 -25.47
N GLN A 198 17.01 11.09 -25.54
CA GLN A 198 16.63 9.97 -26.38
C GLN A 198 15.29 9.37 -25.95
N ARG A 199 15.07 9.16 -24.65
CA ARG A 199 13.80 8.65 -24.11
C ARG A 199 12.62 9.57 -24.42
N SER A 200 12.83 10.87 -24.44
CA SER A 200 11.80 11.87 -24.78
C SER A 200 11.49 12.00 -26.27
N GLY A 201 12.21 11.28 -27.15
CA GLY A 201 12.09 11.47 -28.59
C GLY A 201 12.56 12.85 -29.05
N GLN A 202 13.64 13.38 -28.46
CA GLN A 202 14.19 14.71 -28.77
C GLN A 202 13.23 15.89 -28.49
N ALA A 203 12.25 15.72 -27.60
CA ALA A 203 11.31 16.78 -27.23
C ALA A 203 12.02 18.00 -26.60
N HIS A 204 11.45 19.19 -26.79
CA HIS A 204 11.94 20.44 -26.19
C HIS A 204 11.86 20.41 -24.65
N GLU A 205 10.78 19.84 -24.11
CA GLU A 205 10.55 19.63 -22.67
C GLU A 205 10.68 18.12 -22.32
N PRO A 206 11.91 17.61 -22.16
CA PRO A 206 12.18 16.17 -22.10
C PRO A 206 11.53 15.48 -20.88
N TYR A 207 11.58 16.10 -19.70
CA TYR A 207 10.98 15.53 -18.48
C TYR A 207 9.46 15.38 -18.62
N ARG A 208 8.76 16.42 -19.10
CA ARG A 208 7.32 16.36 -19.39
C ARG A 208 6.97 15.31 -20.43
N ALA A 209 7.77 15.22 -21.50
CA ALA A 209 7.55 14.21 -22.54
C ALA A 209 7.69 12.78 -22.02
N VAL A 210 8.57 12.53 -21.04
CA VAL A 210 8.71 11.22 -20.38
C VAL A 210 7.60 10.95 -19.36
N LEU A 211 7.13 11.97 -18.63
CA LEU A 211 6.13 11.80 -17.58
C LEU A 211 4.68 11.77 -18.08
N ARG A 212 4.36 12.40 -19.23
CA ARG A 212 3.00 12.38 -19.81
C ARG A 212 2.50 10.96 -20.11
N PRO A 213 3.27 10.08 -20.77
CA PRO A 213 2.87 8.68 -20.98
C PRO A 213 2.59 7.94 -19.67
N LEU A 214 3.41 8.16 -18.63
CA LEU A 214 3.20 7.54 -17.33
C LEU A 214 1.89 8.01 -16.67
N ARG A 215 1.61 9.31 -16.74
CA ARG A 215 0.35 9.89 -16.26
C ARG A 215 -0.85 9.31 -17.00
N ASP A 216 -0.75 9.14 -18.32
CA ASP A 216 -1.82 8.62 -19.15
C ASP A 216 -2.04 7.11 -18.89
N LEU A 217 -0.96 6.35 -18.65
CA LEU A 217 -1.02 4.95 -18.18
C LEU A 217 -1.78 4.83 -16.85
N LEU A 218 -1.52 5.72 -15.89
CA LEU A 218 -2.20 5.71 -14.59
C LEU A 218 -3.68 6.08 -14.71
N ARG A 219 -4.03 7.03 -15.58
CA ARG A 219 -5.44 7.34 -15.91
C ARG A 219 -6.16 6.13 -16.50
N HIS A 220 -5.52 5.44 -17.45
CA HIS A 220 -6.08 4.24 -18.06
C HIS A 220 -6.24 3.11 -17.04
N THR A 221 -5.23 2.90 -16.20
CA THR A 221 -5.27 1.92 -15.10
C THR A 221 -6.44 2.18 -14.16
N ARG A 222 -6.65 3.44 -13.76
CA ARG A 222 -7.74 3.83 -12.89
C ARG A 222 -9.10 3.55 -13.53
N ALA A 223 -9.31 3.98 -14.78
CA ALA A 223 -10.54 3.76 -15.52
C ALA A 223 -10.82 2.27 -15.77
N ALA A 224 -9.78 1.47 -16.04
CA ALA A 224 -9.91 0.02 -16.21
C ALA A 224 -10.35 -0.69 -14.94
N ILE A 225 -9.82 -0.28 -13.78
CA ILE A 225 -10.23 -0.85 -12.49
C ILE A 225 -11.65 -0.38 -12.11
N GLU A 226 -12.02 0.88 -12.37
CA GLU A 226 -13.40 1.37 -12.17
C GLU A 226 -14.41 0.54 -12.97
N ALA A 227 -14.19 0.38 -14.28
CA ALA A 227 -15.04 -0.45 -15.12
C ALA A 227 -15.13 -1.90 -14.63
N GLN A 228 -14.01 -2.48 -14.17
CA GLN A 228 -14.00 -3.83 -13.63
C GLN A 228 -14.81 -3.96 -12.33
N LEU A 229 -14.73 -2.97 -11.44
CA LEU A 229 -15.48 -2.93 -10.17
C LEU A 229 -16.98 -2.72 -10.41
N ASP A 230 -17.34 -1.91 -11.40
CA ASP A 230 -18.72 -1.61 -11.77
C ASP A 230 -19.37 -2.69 -12.66
N GLY A 231 -18.59 -3.70 -13.10
CA GLY A 231 -19.06 -4.76 -13.99
C GLY A 231 -19.28 -4.29 -15.43
N GLU A 232 -18.65 -3.19 -15.81
CA GLU A 232 -18.70 -2.60 -17.14
C GLU A 232 -17.57 -3.14 -18.05
N PRO A 233 -17.68 -2.98 -19.39
CA PRO A 233 -16.59 -3.35 -20.30
C PRO A 233 -15.31 -2.60 -19.98
N VAL A 234 -14.24 -3.33 -19.68
CA VAL A 234 -12.92 -2.75 -19.40
C VAL A 234 -12.35 -2.09 -20.67
N PRO A 235 -11.97 -0.81 -20.63
CA PRO A 235 -11.38 -0.11 -21.77
C PRO A 235 -10.11 -0.81 -22.30
N GLU A 236 -10.01 -0.93 -23.62
CA GLU A 236 -8.79 -1.45 -24.27
C GLU A 236 -7.60 -0.51 -24.05
N GLY A 237 -6.45 -1.07 -23.68
CA GLY A 237 -5.21 -0.32 -23.51
C GLY A 237 -4.28 -0.93 -22.46
N GLU A 238 -3.10 -0.35 -22.31
CA GLU A 238 -2.10 -0.79 -21.33
C GLU A 238 -2.47 -0.28 -19.93
N VAL A 239 -2.42 -1.16 -18.94
CA VAL A 239 -2.56 -0.81 -17.52
C VAL A 239 -1.24 -1.04 -16.78
N LEU A 240 -1.11 -0.42 -15.62
CA LEU A 240 0.07 -0.57 -14.78
C LEU A 240 0.08 -1.98 -14.16
N HIS A 241 1.16 -2.71 -14.43
CA HIS A 241 1.37 -4.08 -13.98
C HIS A 241 2.57 -4.23 -13.04
N SER A 242 3.65 -3.46 -13.25
CA SER A 242 4.90 -3.61 -12.53
C SER A 242 5.40 -2.32 -11.89
N LEU A 243 6.25 -2.47 -10.88
CA LEU A 243 6.89 -1.34 -10.21
C LEU A 243 7.86 -0.63 -11.16
N GLU A 244 8.48 -1.35 -12.07
CA GLU A 244 9.45 -0.85 -13.04
C GLU A 244 8.81 0.17 -14.00
N GLN A 245 7.55 -0.04 -14.40
CA GLN A 245 6.79 0.92 -15.21
C GLN A 245 6.64 2.28 -14.51
N LEU A 246 6.56 2.33 -13.18
CA LEU A 246 6.63 3.57 -12.40
C LEU A 246 8.07 4.06 -12.24
N TRP A 247 8.95 3.17 -11.80
CA TRP A 247 10.31 3.52 -11.36
C TRP A 247 11.19 4.05 -12.49
N GLU A 248 11.25 3.37 -13.61
CA GLU A 248 12.19 3.69 -14.69
C GLU A 248 12.05 5.12 -15.25
N PRO A 249 10.85 5.59 -15.65
CA PRO A 249 10.69 6.95 -16.15
C PRO A 249 11.01 8.01 -15.08
N LEU A 250 10.58 7.78 -13.83
CA LEU A 250 10.86 8.69 -12.71
C LEU A 250 12.36 8.77 -12.39
N HIS A 251 13.03 7.62 -12.36
CA HIS A 251 14.45 7.53 -12.08
C HIS A 251 15.29 8.15 -13.20
N ALA A 252 14.89 7.99 -14.47
CA ALA A 252 15.56 8.66 -15.59
C ALA A 252 15.49 10.19 -15.47
N CYS A 253 14.32 10.74 -15.09
CA CYS A 253 14.18 12.16 -14.79
C CYS A 253 15.10 12.57 -13.63
N TYR A 254 15.15 11.78 -12.55
CA TYR A 254 15.98 12.06 -11.38
C TYR A 254 17.48 12.10 -11.72
N GLN A 255 17.97 11.09 -12.45
CA GLN A 255 19.36 11.01 -12.88
C GLN A 255 19.75 12.21 -13.77
N SER A 256 18.91 12.53 -14.76
CA SER A 256 19.16 13.65 -15.65
C SER A 256 19.20 14.98 -14.90
N LEU A 257 18.29 15.21 -13.94
CA LEU A 257 18.32 16.43 -13.13
C LEU A 257 19.62 16.54 -12.33
N HIS A 258 20.10 15.44 -11.73
CA HIS A 258 21.38 15.42 -11.00
C HIS A 258 22.58 15.69 -11.91
N GLU A 259 22.67 15.00 -13.04
CA GLU A 259 23.77 15.17 -14.01
C GLU A 259 23.82 16.58 -14.62
N CYS A 260 22.66 17.23 -14.76
CA CYS A 260 22.53 18.60 -15.24
C CYS A 260 22.67 19.67 -14.14
N GLY A 261 23.03 19.30 -12.91
CA GLY A 261 23.24 20.25 -11.79
C GLY A 261 21.95 20.77 -11.14
N MET A 262 20.80 20.18 -11.45
CA MET A 262 19.48 20.54 -10.92
C MET A 262 19.07 19.70 -9.71
N GLN A 263 20.04 19.42 -8.83
CA GLN A 263 19.91 18.52 -7.68
C GLN A 263 18.81 18.96 -6.71
N ILE A 264 18.65 20.27 -6.51
CA ILE A 264 17.62 20.85 -5.63
C ILE A 264 16.21 20.47 -6.12
N ILE A 265 16.02 20.39 -7.43
CA ILE A 265 14.75 19.97 -8.05
C ILE A 265 14.58 18.46 -7.93
N ALA A 266 15.65 17.70 -8.25
CA ALA A 266 15.64 16.23 -8.17
C ALA A 266 15.31 15.72 -6.77
N ASP A 267 15.92 16.32 -5.75
CA ASP A 267 15.75 15.97 -4.34
C ASP A 267 14.47 16.58 -3.73
N GLY A 268 13.61 17.22 -4.53
CA GLY A 268 12.28 17.72 -4.14
C GLY A 268 11.17 16.68 -4.27
N ALA A 269 10.03 17.07 -4.85
CA ALA A 269 8.84 16.20 -5.00
C ALA A 269 9.11 14.91 -5.79
N LEU A 270 10.06 14.94 -6.73
CA LEU A 270 10.45 13.74 -7.51
C LEU A 270 11.08 12.67 -6.63
N LEU A 271 11.95 13.05 -5.69
CA LEU A 271 12.53 12.11 -4.72
C LEU A 271 11.44 11.53 -3.82
N ASP A 272 10.48 12.34 -3.37
CA ASP A 272 9.37 11.86 -2.54
C ASP A 272 8.53 10.82 -3.28
N LEU A 273 8.24 11.07 -4.56
CA LEU A 273 7.54 10.12 -5.42
C LEU A 273 8.33 8.82 -5.61
N LEU A 274 9.64 8.89 -5.86
CA LEU A 274 10.49 7.68 -5.95
C LEU A 274 10.47 6.85 -4.65
N ARG A 275 10.47 7.51 -3.49
CA ARG A 275 10.35 6.82 -2.19
C ARG A 275 8.99 6.18 -2.00
N ARG A 276 7.91 6.83 -2.44
CA ARG A 276 6.55 6.25 -2.43
C ARG A 276 6.47 5.02 -3.32
N VAL A 277 7.02 5.08 -4.54
CA VAL A 277 7.05 3.92 -5.46
C VAL A 277 7.72 2.71 -4.81
N ARG A 278 8.83 2.91 -4.09
CA ARG A 278 9.52 1.80 -3.40
C ARG A 278 8.79 1.29 -2.16
N CYS A 279 8.04 2.14 -1.48
CA CYS A 279 7.32 1.78 -0.26
C CYS A 279 5.96 1.12 -0.54
N PHE A 280 5.16 1.72 -1.42
CA PHE A 280 3.78 1.35 -1.67
C PHE A 280 3.60 0.49 -2.94
N GLY A 281 4.51 0.59 -3.90
CA GLY A 281 4.45 -0.17 -5.15
C GLY A 281 3.15 0.08 -5.93
N VAL A 282 2.73 -0.89 -6.75
CA VAL A 282 1.52 -0.80 -7.58
C VAL A 282 0.24 -1.25 -6.88
N HIS A 283 0.37 -1.80 -5.67
CA HIS A 283 -0.74 -2.38 -4.90
C HIS A 283 -1.14 -1.55 -3.69
N LEU A 284 -0.47 -0.42 -3.43
CA LEU A 284 -0.57 0.42 -2.22
C LEU A 284 -0.13 -0.30 -0.94
N LEU A 285 -0.79 -1.40 -0.62
CA LEU A 285 -0.56 -2.28 0.53
C LEU A 285 -0.47 -3.72 0.00
N ARG A 286 0.38 -4.53 0.63
CA ARG A 286 0.26 -5.98 0.49
C ARG A 286 -0.91 -6.48 1.33
N HIS A 287 -1.58 -7.55 0.90
CA HIS A 287 -2.69 -8.13 1.63
C HIS A 287 -2.30 -9.49 2.21
N ASP A 288 -2.43 -9.63 3.53
CA ASP A 288 -2.36 -10.94 4.17
C ASP A 288 -3.71 -11.65 4.03
N VAL A 289 -3.67 -12.97 3.94
CA VAL A 289 -4.88 -13.81 4.06
C VAL A 289 -4.76 -14.59 5.35
N ARG A 290 -5.79 -14.55 6.20
CA ARG A 290 -5.79 -15.29 7.46
C ARG A 290 -7.00 -16.20 7.57
N GLN A 291 -6.80 -17.47 7.92
CA GLN A 291 -7.89 -18.45 8.09
C GLN A 291 -7.58 -19.43 9.22
N ASP A 292 -8.62 -19.90 9.91
CA ASP A 292 -8.51 -20.88 11.00
C ASP A 292 -8.15 -22.29 10.49
N SER A 293 -7.20 -22.95 11.16
CA SER A 293 -6.70 -24.29 10.82
C SER A 293 -7.79 -25.36 10.69
N ALA A 294 -8.90 -25.25 11.44
CA ALA A 294 -10.02 -26.17 11.37
C ALA A 294 -10.73 -26.10 10.01
N ARG A 295 -10.73 -24.92 9.36
CA ARG A 295 -11.31 -24.73 8.02
C ARG A 295 -10.51 -25.46 6.95
N HIS A 296 -9.17 -25.45 7.06
CA HIS A 296 -8.32 -26.26 6.17
C HIS A 296 -8.50 -27.74 6.41
N THR A 297 -8.62 -28.16 7.67
CA THR A 297 -8.88 -29.56 8.04
C THR A 297 -10.22 -30.03 7.45
N GLN A 298 -11.27 -29.22 7.55
CA GLN A 298 -12.58 -29.50 6.97
C GLN A 298 -12.51 -29.63 5.44
N ALA A 299 -11.81 -28.71 4.77
CA ALA A 299 -11.63 -28.76 3.32
C ALA A 299 -10.91 -30.03 2.86
N LEU A 300 -9.84 -30.42 3.54
CA LEU A 300 -9.11 -31.65 3.24
C LEU A 300 -9.95 -32.90 3.55
N ALA A 301 -10.71 -32.91 4.65
CA ALA A 301 -11.57 -34.04 5.01
C ALA A 301 -12.70 -34.29 4.02
N GLU A 302 -13.37 -33.22 3.58
CA GLU A 302 -14.42 -33.31 2.56
C GLU A 302 -13.84 -33.80 1.23
N LEU A 303 -12.66 -33.30 0.85
CA LEU A 303 -11.95 -33.71 -0.37
C LEU A 303 -11.53 -35.19 -0.32
N THR A 304 -10.89 -35.65 0.76
CA THR A 304 -10.43 -37.05 0.86
C THR A 304 -11.60 -38.02 0.93
N THR A 305 -12.71 -37.62 1.57
CA THR A 305 -13.94 -38.42 1.62
C THR A 305 -14.56 -38.55 0.23
N TYR A 306 -14.68 -37.44 -0.51
CA TYR A 306 -15.19 -37.43 -1.88
C TYR A 306 -14.36 -38.32 -2.82
N LEU A 307 -13.04 -38.33 -2.66
CA LEU A 307 -12.11 -39.14 -3.45
C LEU A 307 -12.04 -40.62 -3.02
N GLY A 308 -12.74 -41.01 -1.95
CA GLY A 308 -12.67 -42.36 -1.39
C GLY A 308 -11.32 -42.70 -0.74
N LEU A 309 -10.55 -41.69 -0.33
CA LEU A 309 -9.23 -41.84 0.31
C LEU A 309 -9.31 -41.98 1.84
N GLY A 310 -10.48 -41.71 2.42
CA GLY A 310 -10.73 -41.72 3.87
C GLY A 310 -11.08 -40.33 4.40
N ASP A 311 -11.25 -40.22 5.71
CA ASP A 311 -11.55 -38.96 6.39
C ASP A 311 -10.28 -38.36 7.02
N TYR A 312 -9.73 -37.30 6.40
CA TYR A 312 -8.55 -36.59 6.89
C TYR A 312 -8.70 -36.10 8.35
N ALA A 313 -9.89 -35.71 8.77
CA ALA A 313 -10.13 -35.21 10.13
C ALA A 313 -10.00 -36.33 11.17
N ALA A 314 -10.28 -37.58 10.80
CA ALA A 314 -10.15 -38.74 11.69
C ALA A 314 -8.73 -39.32 11.76
N TRP A 315 -7.83 -38.92 10.85
CA TRP A 315 -6.45 -39.41 10.83
C TRP A 315 -5.61 -38.86 11.98
N ASP A 316 -4.68 -39.67 12.47
CA ASP A 316 -3.61 -39.22 13.35
C ASP A 316 -2.59 -38.33 12.62
N GLU A 317 -1.78 -37.60 13.38
CA GLU A 317 -0.85 -36.61 12.82
C GLU A 317 0.21 -37.25 11.90
N ALA A 318 0.66 -38.46 12.22
CA ALA A 318 1.61 -39.18 11.38
C ALA A 318 1.02 -39.49 10.00
N THR A 319 -0.23 -39.95 9.95
CA THR A 319 -0.95 -40.25 8.71
C THR A 319 -1.25 -38.99 7.91
N ARG A 320 -1.68 -37.90 8.57
CA ARG A 320 -1.89 -36.59 7.94
C ARG A 320 -0.62 -36.08 7.26
N ARG A 321 0.51 -36.09 7.95
CA ARG A 321 1.81 -35.69 7.39
C ARG A 321 2.23 -36.56 6.22
N ALA A 322 2.10 -37.88 6.34
CA ALA A 322 2.46 -38.81 5.27
C ALA A 322 1.61 -38.56 4.00
N PHE A 323 0.30 -38.32 4.17
CA PHE A 323 -0.59 -37.92 3.08
C PHE A 323 -0.14 -36.61 2.45
N LEU A 324 0.00 -35.54 3.23
CA LEU A 324 0.37 -34.21 2.73
C LEU A 324 1.70 -34.23 1.98
N LEU A 325 2.74 -34.86 2.53
CA LEU A 325 4.05 -34.94 1.89
C LEU A 325 4.00 -35.72 0.57
N ARG A 326 3.20 -36.79 0.51
CA ARG A 326 3.01 -37.56 -0.73
C ARG A 326 2.30 -36.73 -1.80
N GLU A 327 1.21 -36.05 -1.46
CA GLU A 327 0.46 -35.24 -2.42
C GLU A 327 1.25 -33.98 -2.85
N LEU A 328 2.02 -33.35 -1.95
CA LEU A 328 2.90 -32.22 -2.28
C LEU A 328 4.06 -32.60 -3.20
N ALA A 329 4.60 -33.82 -3.08
CA ALA A 329 5.62 -34.32 -4.00
C ALA A 329 5.03 -34.83 -5.33
N GLY A 330 3.72 -35.11 -5.34
CA GLY A 330 2.98 -35.56 -6.51
C GLY A 330 2.84 -34.47 -7.57
N ARG A 331 2.73 -34.87 -8.84
CA ARG A 331 2.44 -33.96 -9.98
C ARG A 331 1.00 -34.08 -10.48
N ARG A 332 0.23 -35.03 -9.92
CA ARG A 332 -1.16 -35.25 -10.29
C ARG A 332 -2.03 -34.25 -9.51
N PRO A 333 -2.95 -33.52 -10.16
CA PRO A 333 -3.91 -32.67 -9.47
C PRO A 333 -4.80 -33.49 -8.52
N LEU A 334 -4.98 -32.97 -7.30
CA LEU A 334 -5.81 -33.61 -6.27
C LEU A 334 -7.26 -33.10 -6.28
N VAL A 335 -7.47 -31.80 -6.46
CA VAL A 335 -8.81 -31.17 -6.46
C VAL A 335 -9.51 -31.43 -7.81
N PRO A 336 -10.68 -32.10 -7.83
CA PRO A 336 -11.39 -32.37 -9.08
C PRO A 336 -12.00 -31.09 -9.68
N PRO A 337 -11.91 -30.87 -11.01
CA PRO A 337 -12.31 -29.61 -11.65
C PRO A 337 -13.82 -29.32 -11.60
N HIS A 338 -14.66 -30.33 -11.44
CA HIS A 338 -16.13 -30.19 -11.38
C HIS A 338 -16.72 -30.63 -10.04
N TRP A 339 -15.91 -30.62 -8.98
CA TRP A 339 -16.37 -30.94 -7.65
C TRP A 339 -17.33 -29.86 -7.12
N GLN A 340 -18.40 -30.28 -6.45
CA GLN A 340 -19.35 -29.39 -5.78
C GLN A 340 -19.22 -29.54 -4.27
N PRO A 341 -18.22 -28.89 -3.65
CA PRO A 341 -18.07 -28.91 -2.20
C PRO A 341 -19.17 -28.11 -1.50
N SER A 342 -19.26 -28.28 -0.18
CA SER A 342 -20.03 -27.41 0.71
C SER A 342 -19.62 -25.94 0.57
N ALA A 343 -20.50 -25.01 0.93
CA ALA A 343 -20.22 -23.57 0.84
C ALA A 343 -18.96 -23.18 1.62
N GLU A 344 -18.76 -23.76 2.81
CA GLU A 344 -17.62 -23.48 3.67
C GLU A 344 -16.29 -23.94 3.07
N VAL A 345 -16.28 -25.09 2.38
CA VAL A 345 -15.09 -25.63 1.69
C VAL A 345 -14.86 -24.93 0.36
N ARG A 346 -15.91 -24.63 -0.39
CA ARG A 346 -15.85 -23.79 -1.59
C ARG A 346 -15.13 -22.49 -1.29
N GLU A 347 -15.46 -21.85 -0.16
CA GLU A 347 -14.88 -20.57 0.17
C GLU A 347 -13.38 -20.64 0.48
N VAL A 348 -12.90 -21.73 1.09
CA VAL A 348 -11.47 -21.98 1.27
C VAL A 348 -10.76 -22.14 -0.08
N LEU A 349 -11.36 -22.88 -1.02
CA LEU A 349 -10.79 -23.10 -2.35
C LEU A 349 -10.79 -21.83 -3.19
N ASP A 350 -11.90 -21.09 -3.21
CA ASP A 350 -12.05 -19.84 -3.96
C ASP A 350 -11.08 -18.78 -3.42
N THR A 351 -10.84 -18.74 -2.11
CA THR A 351 -9.80 -17.90 -1.51
C THR A 351 -8.41 -18.24 -2.05
N CYS A 352 -8.05 -19.53 -2.07
CA CYS A 352 -6.77 -19.96 -2.62
C CYS A 352 -6.66 -19.66 -4.12
N ALA A 353 -7.77 -19.73 -4.86
CA ALA A 353 -7.82 -19.36 -6.28
C ALA A 353 -7.57 -17.85 -6.47
N VAL A 354 -8.17 -16.99 -5.63
CA VAL A 354 -7.88 -15.55 -5.62
C VAL A 354 -6.41 -15.31 -5.33
N VAL A 355 -5.84 -15.93 -4.30
CA VAL A 355 -4.40 -15.81 -3.97
C VAL A 355 -3.53 -16.24 -5.16
N ALA A 356 -3.86 -17.35 -5.83
CA ALA A 356 -3.11 -17.85 -6.98
C ALA A 356 -3.20 -16.95 -8.23
N ALA A 357 -4.29 -16.21 -8.39
CA ALA A 357 -4.49 -15.28 -9.50
C ALA A 357 -3.74 -13.94 -9.32
N GLN A 358 -3.25 -13.64 -8.11
CA GLN A 358 -2.61 -12.37 -7.79
C GLN A 358 -1.09 -12.46 -7.90
N PRO A 359 -0.42 -11.37 -8.31
CA PRO A 359 1.03 -11.32 -8.33
C PRO A 359 1.58 -11.38 -6.90
N ARG A 360 2.76 -12.00 -6.73
CA ARG A 360 3.41 -12.14 -5.41
C ARG A 360 3.57 -10.81 -4.67
N GLN A 361 3.77 -9.72 -5.40
CA GLN A 361 3.95 -8.38 -4.84
C GLN A 361 2.66 -7.79 -4.24
N ALA A 362 1.49 -8.35 -4.53
CA ALA A 362 0.22 -7.94 -3.94
C ALA A 362 -0.07 -8.63 -2.60
N LEU A 363 0.67 -9.69 -2.29
CA LEU A 363 0.38 -10.60 -1.19
C LEU A 363 1.45 -10.47 -0.10
N GLY A 364 1.00 -10.49 1.14
CA GLY A 364 1.87 -10.67 2.31
C GLY A 364 1.97 -12.15 2.65
N ALA A 365 1.54 -12.51 3.86
CA ALA A 365 1.53 -13.87 4.38
C ALA A 365 0.15 -14.54 4.24
N TYR A 366 0.17 -15.88 4.17
CA TYR A 366 -1.00 -16.69 4.53
C TYR A 366 -0.86 -17.10 6.00
N VAL A 367 -1.68 -16.51 6.87
CA VAL A 367 -1.67 -16.75 8.31
C VAL A 367 -2.67 -17.86 8.65
N ILE A 368 -2.21 -18.90 9.33
CA ILE A 368 -3.08 -19.97 9.84
C ILE A 368 -3.30 -19.72 11.33
N SER A 369 -4.50 -19.29 11.72
CA SER A 369 -4.83 -19.17 13.13
C SER A 369 -5.12 -20.54 13.75
N MET A 370 -4.95 -20.62 15.07
CA MET A 370 -5.12 -21.85 15.84
C MET A 370 -4.25 -23.03 15.34
N ALA A 371 -3.10 -22.76 14.72
CA ALA A 371 -2.13 -23.78 14.34
C ALA A 371 -1.64 -24.57 15.57
N ARG A 372 -1.61 -25.90 15.46
CA ARG A 372 -1.30 -26.84 16.55
C ARG A 372 -0.36 -27.94 16.08
#